data_AF-A0A3C2CU89-F1
#
_entry.id   AF-A0A3C2CU89-F1
#
_cell.length_a   1.000
_cell.length_b   1.000
_cell.length_c   1.000
_cell.angle_alpha   90.00
_cell.angle_beta   90.00
_cell.angle_gamma   90.00
#
_symmetry.space_group_name_H-M   'P 1'
#
loop_
_entity.id
_entity.type
_entity.pdbx_description
1 polymer ?
#
loop_
_entity_poly.entity_id
_entity_poly.type
_entity_poly.pdbx_seq_one_letter_code
_entity_poly.pdbx_strand_id
1 'polypeptide(L)'
;MNQWLTLFNKEVLEMARNYKWIWVPITFIVLGVMDPLTTYYMPQILDSVGGLPEGAVIEIPTPTAIEVFIMSMSEYQTIGILIIVLSMMGIVAGERKSGVAQLILVKPVSHISFITSKWASSLVLMLLSLFLGLLASWYYTGVLFE
;
A
#
# COMPACT_ATOMS: atom_id res chain seq x y z
N MET A 1 24.19 22.04 1.35
CA MET A 1 23.07 21.07 1.34
C MET A 1 21.81 21.83 0.95
N ASN A 2 21.12 21.43 -0.12
CA ASN A 2 19.97 22.17 -0.64
C ASN A 2 18.84 22.19 0.41
N GLN A 3 18.20 23.34 0.64
CA GLN A 3 17.13 23.50 1.64
C GLN A 3 16.02 22.44 1.47
N TRP A 4 15.71 22.09 0.22
CA TRP A 4 14.74 21.05 -0.13
C TRP A 4 15.10 19.66 0.41
N LEU A 5 16.36 19.24 0.32
CA LEU A 5 16.83 17.95 0.82
C LEU A 5 16.71 17.87 2.35
N THR A 6 16.94 18.97 3.05
CA THR A 6 16.76 19.05 4.51
C THR A 6 15.29 18.84 4.89
N LEU A 7 14.35 19.45 4.15
CA LEU A 7 12.92 19.25 4.38
C LEU A 7 12.51 17.81 4.05
N PHE A 8 12.98 17.27 2.94
CA PHE A 8 12.71 15.88 2.55
C PHE A 8 13.18 14.89 3.62
N ASN A 9 14.42 15.04 4.12
CA ASN A 9 14.95 14.19 5.19
C ASN A 9 14.16 14.30 6.48
N LYS A 10 13.65 15.49 6.82
CA LYS A 10 12.74 15.69 7.94
C LYS A 10 11.46 14.87 7.75
N GLU A 11 10.85 14.89 6.56
CA GLU A 11 9.63 14.12 6.30
C GLU A 11 9.88 12.62 6.38
N VAL A 12 10.96 12.13 5.78
CA VAL A 12 11.34 10.70 5.83
C VAL A 12 11.54 10.23 7.28
N LEU A 13 12.19 11.06 8.11
CA LEU A 13 12.43 10.78 9.51
C LEU A 13 11.14 10.82 10.35
N GLU A 14 10.22 11.73 10.04
CA GLU A 14 8.89 11.75 10.65
C GLU A 14 8.08 10.50 10.29
N MET A 15 8.11 10.07 9.02
CA MET A 15 7.49 8.83 8.59
C MET A 15 8.09 7.61 9.30
N ALA A 16 9.42 7.60 9.52
CA ALA A 16 10.10 6.52 10.24
C ALA A 16 9.70 6.46 11.72
N ARG A 17 9.62 7.60 12.39
CA ARG A 17 9.19 7.68 13.80
C ARG A 17 7.73 7.30 14.00
N ASN A 18 6.89 7.52 12.99
CA ASN A 18 5.50 7.08 12.96
C ASN A 18 5.32 5.65 12.39
N TYR A 19 6.41 4.91 12.19
CA TYR A 19 6.41 3.54 11.66
C TYR A 19 5.76 3.37 10.28
N LYS A 20 5.55 4.46 9.52
CA LYS A 20 4.93 4.41 8.17
C LYS A 20 5.74 3.56 7.19
N TRP A 21 7.06 3.56 7.34
CA TRP A 21 7.97 2.71 6.56
C TRP A 21 7.81 1.20 6.83
N ILE A 22 7.12 0.81 7.90
CA ILE A 22 6.89 -0.59 8.24
C ILE A 22 5.46 -0.96 7.87
N TRP A 23 4.48 -0.25 8.40
CA TRP A 23 3.09 -0.67 8.24
C TRP A 23 2.57 -0.49 6.81
N VAL A 24 2.95 0.59 6.10
CA VAL A 24 2.45 0.81 4.73
C VAL A 24 2.93 -0.29 3.78
N PRO A 25 4.23 -0.63 3.71
CA PRO A 25 4.68 -1.76 2.88
C PRO A 25 4.02 -3.08 3.27
N ILE A 26 3.89 -3.38 4.57
CA ILE A 26 3.26 -4.62 5.01
C ILE A 26 1.80 -4.69 4.56
N THR A 27 1.03 -3.61 4.67
CA THR A 27 -0.36 -3.59 4.19
C THR A 27 -0.45 -3.84 2.69
N PHE A 28 0.46 -3.27 1.89
CA PHE A 28 0.50 -3.52 0.45
C PHE A 28 0.91 -4.97 0.13
N ILE A 29 1.88 -5.53 0.84
CA ILE A 29 2.26 -6.95 0.70
C ILE A 29 1.08 -7.85 0.99
N VAL A 30 0.36 -7.61 2.10
CA VAL A 30 -0.82 -8.40 2.45
C VAL A 30 -1.84 -8.33 1.33
N LEU A 31 -2.21 -7.13 0.86
CA LEU A 31 -3.12 -6.96 -0.28
C LEU A 31 -2.69 -7.75 -1.52
N GLY A 32 -1.42 -7.65 -1.93
CA GLY A 32 -0.95 -8.38 -3.11
C GLY A 32 -1.00 -9.89 -2.99
N VAL A 33 -0.92 -10.41 -1.77
CA VAL A 33 -0.89 -11.86 -1.50
C VAL A 33 -2.28 -12.40 -1.16
N MET A 34 -3.25 -11.54 -0.83
CA MET A 34 -4.62 -11.95 -0.51
C MET A 34 -5.24 -12.76 -1.66
N ASP A 35 -5.28 -12.22 -2.87
CA ASP A 35 -5.95 -12.90 -3.99
C ASP A 35 -5.33 -14.25 -4.37
N PRO A 36 -3.99 -14.40 -4.53
CA PRO A 36 -3.40 -15.70 -4.83
C PRO A 36 -3.70 -16.74 -3.76
N LEU A 37 -3.64 -16.36 -2.48
CA LEU A 37 -3.91 -17.28 -1.38
C LEU A 37 -5.39 -17.66 -1.31
N THR A 38 -6.29 -16.68 -1.31
CA THR A 38 -7.74 -16.95 -1.18
C THR A 38 -8.26 -17.75 -2.36
N THR A 39 -7.75 -17.48 -3.56
CA THR A 39 -8.14 -18.20 -4.78
C THR A 39 -7.67 -19.64 -4.74
N TYR A 40 -6.40 -19.89 -4.40
CA TYR A 40 -5.86 -21.25 -4.33
C TYR A 40 -6.53 -22.09 -3.25
N TYR A 41 -6.75 -21.51 -2.07
CA TYR A 41 -7.35 -22.21 -0.92
C TYR A 41 -8.88 -22.18 -0.91
N MET A 42 -9.54 -21.56 -1.90
CA MET A 42 -11.00 -21.44 -1.96
C MET A 42 -11.72 -22.78 -1.77
N PRO A 43 -11.34 -23.89 -2.43
CA PRO A 43 -12.03 -25.17 -2.25
C PRO A 43 -11.92 -25.69 -0.82
N GLN A 44 -10.73 -25.58 -0.21
CA GLN A 44 -10.49 -26.02 1.17
C GLN A 44 -11.26 -25.16 2.18
N ILE A 45 -11.39 -23.86 1.91
CA ILE A 45 -12.20 -22.95 2.73
C ILE A 45 -13.66 -23.39 2.68
N LEU A 46 -14.21 -23.67 1.49
CA LEU A 46 -15.59 -24.13 1.31
C LEU A 46 -15.87 -25.46 2.03
N ASP A 47 -14.94 -26.42 1.95
CA ASP A 47 -15.05 -27.70 2.65
C ASP A 47 -15.08 -27.51 4.18
N SER A 48 -14.32 -26.56 4.70
CA SER A 48 -14.24 -26.29 6.14
C SER A 48 -15.48 -25.60 6.74
N VAL A 49 -16.28 -24.91 5.93
CA VAL A 49 -17.45 -24.12 6.39
C VAL A 49 -18.80 -24.84 6.21
N GLY A 50 -18.78 -26.15 5.98
CA GLY A 50 -19.99 -26.97 5.84
C GLY A 50 -20.22 -27.51 4.43
N GLY A 51 -19.27 -27.31 3.51
CA GLY A 51 -19.30 -27.84 2.15
C GLY A 51 -20.39 -27.22 1.28
N LEU A 52 -20.54 -27.80 0.09
CA LEU A 52 -21.62 -27.48 -0.83
C LEU A 52 -22.89 -28.27 -0.46
N PRO A 53 -24.11 -27.75 -0.68
CA PRO A 53 -25.36 -28.50 -0.48
C PRO A 53 -25.32 -29.84 -1.25
N GLU A 54 -25.90 -30.90 -0.69
CA GLU A 54 -25.95 -32.22 -1.34
C GLU A 54 -26.51 -32.08 -2.77
N GLY A 55 -25.64 -32.30 -3.78
CA GLY A 55 -25.98 -32.21 -5.21
C GLY A 55 -25.42 -31.01 -5.98
N ALA A 56 -24.75 -30.06 -5.32
CA ALA A 56 -24.07 -28.96 -6.01
C ALA A 56 -22.63 -29.35 -6.38
N VAL A 57 -22.42 -29.73 -7.64
CA VAL A 57 -21.07 -29.84 -8.22
C VAL A 57 -20.70 -28.46 -8.74
N ILE A 58 -20.02 -27.65 -7.92
CA ILE A 58 -19.41 -26.42 -8.43
C ILE A 58 -18.04 -26.79 -9.01
N GLU A 59 -18.00 -27.01 -10.32
CA GLU A 59 -16.74 -26.95 -11.07
C GLU A 59 -16.31 -25.48 -11.11
N ILE A 60 -15.66 -24.98 -10.05
CA ILE A 60 -15.01 -23.67 -10.09
C ILE A 60 -13.81 -23.86 -11.02
N PRO A 61 -13.81 -23.28 -12.24
CA PRO A 61 -12.63 -23.34 -13.08
C PRO A 61 -11.49 -22.65 -12.32
N THR A 62 -10.37 -23.34 -12.16
CA THR A 62 -9.18 -22.75 -11.55
C THR A 62 -8.75 -21.58 -12.43
N PRO A 63 -8.78 -20.33 -11.94
CA PRO A 63 -8.35 -19.19 -12.73
C PRO A 63 -6.86 -19.36 -13.07
N THR A 64 -6.50 -18.84 -14.23
CA THR A 64 -5.09 -18.85 -14.67
C THR A 64 -4.25 -17.94 -13.78
N ALA A 65 -2.95 -18.22 -13.67
CA ALA A 65 -2.00 -17.39 -12.94
C ALA A 65 -2.11 -15.89 -13.32
N ILE A 66 -2.30 -15.60 -14.61
CA ILE A 66 -2.44 -14.23 -15.13
C ILE A 66 -3.72 -13.56 -14.61
N GLU A 67 -4.84 -14.28 -14.58
CA GLU A 67 -6.11 -13.74 -14.08
C GLU A 67 -6.03 -13.40 -12.60
N VAL A 68 -5.40 -14.26 -11.79
CA VAL A 68 -5.18 -14.02 -10.36
C VAL A 68 -4.30 -12.79 -10.12
N PHE A 69 -3.22 -12.65 -10.90
CA PHE A 69 -2.36 -11.47 -10.80
C PHE A 69 -3.10 -10.16 -11.19
N ILE A 70 -3.93 -10.20 -12.24
CA ILE A 70 -4.75 -9.06 -12.65
C ILE A 70 -5.81 -8.72 -11.58
N MET A 71 -6.35 -9.73 -10.89
CA MET A 71 -7.27 -9.53 -9.77
C MET A 71 -6.59 -8.71 -8.66
N SER A 72 -5.36 -9.07 -8.28
CA SER A 72 -4.58 -8.30 -7.30
C SER A 72 -4.33 -6.87 -7.73
N MET A 73 -4.14 -6.63 -9.04
CA MET A 73 -4.01 -5.27 -9.56
C MET A 73 -5.28 -4.45 -9.35
N SER A 74 -6.45 -5.07 -9.47
CA SER A 74 -7.74 -4.39 -9.30
C SER A 74 -7.98 -3.99 -7.84
N GLU A 75 -7.53 -4.79 -6.87
CA GLU A 75 -7.60 -4.43 -5.44
C GLU A 75 -6.75 -3.20 -5.12
N TYR A 76 -5.58 -3.05 -5.73
CA TYR A 76 -4.78 -1.83 -5.53
C TYR A 76 -5.46 -0.56 -6.04
N GLN A 77 -6.27 -0.64 -7.09
CA GLN A 77 -7.02 0.52 -7.60
C GLN A 77 -8.10 0.99 -6.63
N THR A 78 -8.67 0.09 -5.84
CA THR A 78 -9.72 0.43 -4.87
C THR A 78 -9.13 0.62 -3.49
N ILE A 79 -8.69 -0.46 -2.84
CA ILE A 79 -8.18 -0.46 -1.47
C ILE A 79 -6.79 0.18 -1.39
N GLY A 80 -5.92 -0.06 -2.36
CA GLY A 80 -4.57 0.55 -2.38
C GLY A 80 -4.63 2.07 -2.45
N ILE A 81 -5.49 2.65 -3.30
CA ILE A 81 -5.71 4.10 -3.36
C ILE A 81 -6.28 4.63 -2.03
N LEU A 82 -7.22 3.92 -1.41
CA LEU A 82 -7.77 4.32 -0.11
C LEU A 82 -6.68 4.38 0.97
N ILE A 83 -5.81 3.37 1.06
CA ILE A 83 -4.69 3.36 2.01
C ILE A 83 -3.75 4.55 1.76
N ILE A 84 -3.45 4.84 0.49
CA ILE A 84 -2.65 6.00 0.09
C ILE A 84 -3.27 7.28 0.62
N VAL A 85 -4.56 7.52 0.33
CA VAL A 85 -5.28 8.72 0.75
C VAL A 85 -5.27 8.84 2.27
N LEU A 86 -5.59 7.76 3.00
CA LEU A 86 -5.64 7.77 4.46
C LEU A 86 -4.26 7.94 5.11
N SER A 87 -3.21 7.34 4.55
CA SER A 87 -1.83 7.46 5.05
C SER A 87 -1.26 8.89 4.91
N MET A 88 -1.77 9.62 3.91
CA MET A 88 -1.37 10.97 3.55
C MET A 88 -2.24 12.05 4.15
N MET A 89 -3.47 11.67 4.49
CA MET A 89 -4.43 12.57 5.09
C MET A 89 -3.81 13.18 6.34
N GLY A 90 -3.95 14.50 6.46
CA GLY A 90 -3.52 15.20 7.66
C GLY A 90 -2.01 15.49 7.74
N ILE A 91 -1.18 15.16 6.76
CA ILE A 91 0.24 15.59 6.77
C ILE A 91 0.35 17.12 6.86
N VAL A 92 -0.38 17.85 6.00
CA VAL A 92 -0.36 19.33 6.02
C VAL A 92 -1.27 19.89 7.11
N ALA A 93 -2.47 19.32 7.28
CA ALA A 93 -3.43 19.82 8.26
C ALA A 93 -2.95 19.62 9.71
N GLY A 94 -2.26 18.51 9.99
CA GLY A 94 -1.67 18.20 11.29
C GLY A 94 -0.56 19.18 11.67
N GLU A 95 0.30 19.54 10.72
CA GLU A 95 1.33 20.56 10.94
C GLU A 95 0.76 21.97 11.12
N ARG A 96 -0.33 22.28 10.41
CA ARG A 96 -1.05 23.54 10.59
C ARG A 96 -1.69 23.61 11.98
N LYS A 97 -2.29 22.52 12.45
CA LYS A 97 -2.94 22.44 13.78
C LYS A 97 -1.92 22.47 14.93
N SER A 98 -0.76 21.86 14.75
CA SER A 98 0.31 21.82 15.77
C SER A 98 1.22 23.05 15.79
N GLY A 99 1.04 23.99 14.86
CA GLY A 99 1.89 25.19 14.76
C GLY A 99 3.27 24.95 14.13
N VAL A 100 3.61 23.70 13.79
CA VAL A 100 4.90 23.34 13.15
C VAL A 100 5.07 24.06 11.80
N ALA A 101 4.00 24.19 11.03
CA ALA A 101 4.04 24.91 9.76
C ALA A 101 4.46 26.38 9.93
N GLN A 102 4.02 27.03 11.02
CA GLN A 102 4.40 28.42 11.33
C GLN A 102 5.88 28.53 11.69
N LEU A 103 6.43 27.57 12.46
CA LEU A 103 7.85 27.56 12.82
C LEU A 103 8.78 27.35 11.61
N ILE A 104 8.32 26.59 10.61
CA ILE A 104 9.10 26.32 9.39
C ILE A 104 9.04 27.50 8.42
N LEU A 105 7.86 28.10 8.22
CA LEU A 105 7.64 29.17 7.24
C LEU A 105 8.16 30.54 7.67
N VAL A 106 8.53 30.72 8.94
CA VAL A 106 9.25 31.93 9.40
C VAL A 106 10.71 31.94 8.90
N LYS A 107 11.26 30.79 8.53
CA LYS A 107 12.59 30.70 7.91
C LYS A 107 12.47 31.03 6.41
N PRO A 108 13.55 31.54 5.76
CA PRO A 108 13.55 31.87 4.34
C PRO A 108 13.53 30.59 3.48
N VAL A 109 12.38 29.92 3.44
CA VAL A 109 12.12 28.67 2.77
C VAL A 109 10.97 28.89 1.78
N SER A 110 11.15 28.43 0.55
CA SER A 110 10.09 28.52 -0.46
C SER A 110 8.90 27.64 -0.10
N HIS A 111 7.69 28.18 -0.25
CA HIS A 111 6.42 27.44 -0.10
C HIS A 111 6.36 26.22 -1.03
N ILE A 112 6.93 26.34 -2.24
CA ILE A 112 6.99 25.24 -3.20
C ILE A 112 7.90 24.13 -2.67
N SER A 113 9.05 24.47 -2.09
CA SER A 113 9.95 23.48 -1.50
C SER A 113 9.32 22.76 -0.30
N PHE A 114 8.52 23.47 0.48
CA PHE A 114 7.77 22.89 1.59
C PHE A 114 6.76 21.84 1.12
N ILE A 115 5.93 22.14 0.12
CA ILE A 115 4.93 21.18 -0.37
C ILE A 115 5.57 20.03 -1.17
N THR A 116 6.52 20.34 -2.04
CA THR A 116 7.15 19.32 -2.92
C THR A 116 7.98 18.31 -2.13
N SER A 117 8.61 18.70 -1.02
CA SER A 117 9.35 17.75 -0.16
C SER A 117 8.41 16.73 0.51
N LYS A 118 7.22 17.17 0.95
CA LYS A 118 6.16 16.29 1.49
C LYS A 118 5.62 15.35 0.43
N TRP A 119 5.31 15.89 -0.74
CA TRP A 119 4.84 15.09 -1.87
C TRP A 119 5.87 14.04 -2.28
N ALA A 120 7.15 14.43 -2.43
CA ALA A 120 8.21 13.51 -2.84
C ALA A 120 8.49 12.41 -1.82
N SER A 121 8.59 12.74 -0.52
CA SER A 121 8.81 11.73 0.53
C SER A 121 7.68 10.70 0.58
N SER A 122 6.46 11.19 0.43
CA SER A 122 5.25 10.38 0.36
C SER A 122 5.22 9.46 -0.87
N LEU A 123 5.59 10.01 -2.03
CA LEU A 123 5.66 9.27 -3.28
C LEU A 123 6.67 8.12 -3.20
N VAL A 124 7.84 8.36 -2.59
CA VAL A 124 8.87 7.32 -2.41
C VAL A 124 8.33 6.17 -1.55
N LEU A 125 7.66 6.48 -0.44
CA LEU A 125 7.04 5.45 0.42
C LEU A 125 5.99 4.63 -0.36
N MET A 126 5.13 5.29 -1.14
CA MET A 126 4.09 4.63 -1.92
C MET A 126 4.66 3.74 -3.01
N LEU A 127 5.62 4.24 -3.79
CA LEU A 127 6.24 3.48 -4.87
C LEU A 127 6.95 2.23 -4.34
N LEU A 128 7.67 2.35 -3.22
CA LEU A 128 8.32 1.21 -2.59
C LEU A 128 7.30 0.19 -2.05
N SER A 129 6.22 0.68 -1.42
CA SER A 129 5.16 -0.20 -0.89
C SER A 129 4.43 -0.94 -2.00
N LEU A 130 4.05 -0.22 -3.07
CA LEU A 130 3.43 -0.80 -4.25
C LEU A 130 4.36 -1.82 -4.90
N PHE A 131 5.62 -1.47 -5.14
CA PHE A 131 6.60 -2.38 -5.73
C PHE A 131 6.74 -3.68 -4.93
N LEU A 132 6.84 -3.60 -3.60
CA LEU A 132 6.92 -4.77 -2.74
C LEU A 132 5.63 -5.60 -2.78
N GLY A 133 4.46 -4.96 -2.83
CA GLY A 133 3.18 -5.64 -2.96
C GLY A 133 3.00 -6.35 -4.32
N LEU A 134 3.43 -5.72 -5.41
CA LEU A 134 3.44 -6.32 -6.75
C LEU A 134 4.39 -7.52 -6.82
N LEU A 135 5.58 -7.38 -6.23
CA LEU A 135 6.57 -8.45 -6.18
C LEU A 135 6.05 -9.65 -5.38
N ALA A 136 5.39 -9.39 -4.25
CA ALA A 136 4.76 -10.43 -3.44
C ALA A 136 3.63 -11.14 -4.22
N SER A 137 2.74 -10.40 -4.87
CA SER A 137 1.67 -10.96 -5.70
C SER A 137 2.24 -11.85 -6.82
N TRP A 138 3.25 -11.37 -7.54
CA TRP A 138 3.92 -12.13 -8.60
C TRP A 138 4.58 -13.41 -8.06
N TYR A 139 5.31 -13.31 -6.94
CA TYR A 139 5.97 -14.44 -6.29
C TYR A 139 4.97 -15.52 -5.86
N TYR A 140 3.90 -15.14 -5.15
CA TYR A 140 2.91 -16.12 -4.67
C TYR A 140 2.07 -16.71 -5.80
N THR A 141 1.76 -15.92 -6.82
CA THR A 141 1.06 -16.43 -8.01
C THR A 141 1.91 -17.49 -8.73
N GLY A 142 3.20 -17.22 -8.94
CA GLY A 142 4.11 -18.18 -9.57
C GLY A 142 4.40 -19.42 -8.71
N VAL A 143 4.30 -19.33 -7.39
CA VAL A 143 4.50 -20.50 -6.50
C VAL A 143 3.25 -21.39 -6.40
N LEU A 144 2.05 -20.81 -6.56
CA LEU A 144 0.77 -21.51 -6.35
C LEU A 144 0.11 -21.99 -7.64
N PHE A 145 0.30 -21.29 -8.75
CA PHE A 145 -0.41 -21.52 -10.02
C PHE A 145 0.50 -21.96 -11.18
N GLU A 146 1.83 -21.93 -11.03
CA GLU A 146 2.81 -22.55 -11.93
C GLU A 146 3.50 -23.73 -11.23
#